data_AF-A0A848GAG4-F1
#
_entry.id   AF-A0A848GAG4-F1
#
_cell.length_a   1.000
_cell.length_b   1.000
_cell.length_c   1.000
_cell.angle_alpha   90.00
_cell.angle_beta   90.00
_cell.angle_gamma   90.00
#
_symmetry.space_group_name_H-M   'P 1'
#
loop_
_entity.id
_entity.type
_entity.pdbx_description
1 polymer ?
#
loop_
_entity_poly.entity_id
_entity_poly.type
_entity_poly.pdbx_seq_one_letter_code
_entity_poly.pdbx_strand_id
1 'polypeptide(L)'
;MSQPVCFPLTRARDLAEAEAQIAVIRGLLADAGLSHRNPPPAPTTCCGRGCNGCVWEGFYAALGWWKDDARELLAGLAGNAAA
;
A
#
# COMPACT_ATOMS: atom_id res chain seq x y z
N MET A 1 2.31 -23.31 -3.36
CA MET A 1 2.17 -22.33 -2.27
C MET A 1 1.69 -21.03 -2.89
N SER A 2 0.43 -21.03 -3.33
CA SER A 2 -0.17 -19.90 -4.05
C SER A 2 -0.82 -19.00 -3.02
N GLN A 3 -0.18 -17.89 -2.69
CA GLN A 3 -0.91 -16.82 -2.02
C GLN A 3 -1.90 -16.30 -3.06
N PRO A 4 -3.22 -16.34 -2.80
CA PRO A 4 -4.14 -15.62 -3.66
C PRO A 4 -3.65 -14.17 -3.63
N VAL A 5 -3.45 -13.59 -4.81
CA VAL A 5 -3.21 -12.16 -5.00
C VAL A 5 -4.47 -11.37 -4.62
N CYS A 6 -5.01 -11.63 -3.43
CA CYS A 6 -5.94 -10.75 -2.76
C CYS A 6 -5.09 -9.58 -2.31
N PHE A 7 -4.86 -8.65 -3.23
CA PHE A 7 -4.15 -7.41 -3.01
C PHE A 7 -4.77 -6.78 -1.75
N PRO A 8 -4.05 -6.71 -0.62
CA PRO A 8 -4.65 -6.35 0.66
C PRO A 8 -4.89 -4.84 0.66
N LEU A 9 -5.98 -4.40 0.00
CA LEU A 9 -6.40 -3.00 -0.07
C LEU A 9 -7.11 -2.52 1.19
N THR A 10 -7.49 -3.44 2.07
CA THR A 10 -8.09 -3.10 3.34
C THR A 10 -7.21 -2.14 4.13
N ARG A 11 -7.85 -1.22 4.84
CA ARG A 11 -7.17 -0.29 5.74
C ARG A 11 -6.37 -1.10 6.76
N ALA A 12 -5.06 -0.83 6.83
CA ALA A 12 -4.19 -1.46 7.82
C ALA A 12 -4.64 -1.09 9.24
N ARG A 13 -4.61 -2.06 10.15
CA ARG A 13 -5.02 -1.86 11.56
C ARG A 13 -3.86 -1.44 12.44
N ASP A 14 -2.65 -1.86 12.08
CA ASP A 14 -1.41 -1.53 12.75
C ASP A 14 -0.26 -1.29 11.75
N LEU A 15 0.88 -0.83 12.26
CA LEU A 15 2.06 -0.53 11.45
C LEU A 15 2.62 -1.80 10.77
N ALA A 16 2.62 -2.94 11.46
CA ALA A 16 3.19 -4.17 10.92
C ALA A 16 2.37 -4.66 9.71
N GLU A 17 1.04 -4.58 9.79
CA GLU A 17 0.14 -4.87 8.68
C GLU A 17 0.35 -3.85 7.54
N ALA A 18 0.53 -2.57 7.84
CA ALA A 18 0.83 -1.56 6.82
C ALA A 18 2.15 -1.84 6.08
N GLU A 19 3.22 -2.15 6.81
CA GLU A 19 4.53 -2.48 6.25
C GLU A 19 4.50 -3.75 5.40
N ALA A 20 3.79 -4.79 5.87
CA ALA A 20 3.61 -6.02 5.10
C ALA A 20 2.88 -5.76 3.78
N GLN A 21 1.82 -4.94 3.79
CA GLN A 21 1.10 -4.55 2.58
C GLN A 21 2.00 -3.77 1.61
N ILE A 22 2.79 -2.81 2.12
CA ILE A 22 3.74 -2.04 1.30
C ILE A 22 4.76 -2.97 0.65
N ALA A 23 5.34 -3.91 1.40
CA ALA A 23 6.33 -4.84 0.90
C ALA A 23 5.76 -5.71 -0.24
N VAL A 24 4.54 -6.23 -0.08
CA VAL A 24 3.85 -7.02 -1.12
C VAL A 24 3.63 -6.19 -2.38
N ILE A 25 3.11 -4.97 -2.26
CA ILE A 25 2.82 -4.11 -3.42
C ILE A 25 4.10 -3.72 -4.15
N ARG A 26 5.18 -3.40 -3.41
CA ARG A 26 6.49 -3.13 -4.00
C ARG A 26 7.04 -4.34 -4.75
N GLY A 27 6.85 -5.55 -4.23
CA GLY A 27 7.21 -6.79 -4.91
C GLY A 27 6.48 -6.93 -6.24
N LEU A 28 5.16 -6.76 -6.23
CA LEU A 28 4.34 -6.85 -7.46
C LEU A 28 4.73 -5.82 -8.52
N LEU A 29 4.97 -4.58 -8.11
CA LEU A 29 5.43 -3.53 -9.02
C LEU A 29 6.83 -3.81 -9.57
N ALA A 30 7.74 -4.33 -8.74
CA ALA A 30 9.08 -4.69 -9.16
C ALA A 30 9.06 -5.88 -10.15
N ASP A 31 8.26 -6.92 -9.88
CA ASP A 31 8.07 -8.06 -10.79
C ASP A 31 7.46 -7.62 -12.13
N ALA A 32 6.56 -6.62 -12.10
CA ALA A 32 6.00 -6.01 -13.29
C ALA A 32 6.93 -5.00 -14.00
N GLY A 33 8.09 -4.66 -13.42
CA GLY A 33 9.00 -3.64 -13.93
C GLY A 33 8.44 -2.22 -13.90
N LEU A 34 7.43 -1.95 -13.06
CA LEU A 34 6.75 -0.67 -12.95
C LEU A 34 7.41 0.22 -11.90
N SER A 35 7.67 1.47 -12.28
CA SER A 35 8.13 2.50 -11.34
C SER A 35 6.94 3.17 -10.68
N HIS A 36 6.87 3.11 -9.35
CA HIS A 36 5.85 3.79 -8.54
C HIS A 36 6.52 4.72 -7.52
N ARG A 37 5.77 5.72 -7.05
CA ARG A 37 6.23 6.66 -6.03
C ARG A 37 6.58 5.93 -4.73
N ASN A 38 7.53 6.44 -3.95
CA ASN A 38 7.85 5.84 -2.67
C ASN A 38 6.65 5.87 -1.71
N PRO A 39 6.45 4.82 -0.88
CA PRO A 39 5.40 4.80 0.12
C PRO A 39 5.61 5.92 1.15
N PRO A 40 4.53 6.44 1.77
CA PRO A 40 4.64 7.42 2.83
C PRO A 40 5.47 6.87 4.00
N PRO A 41 6.37 7.67 4.62
CA PRO A 41 7.13 7.21 5.78
C PRO A 41 6.21 7.01 6.99
N ALA A 42 6.43 5.92 7.72
CA ALA A 42 5.69 5.66 8.93
C ALA A 42 6.00 6.74 9.99
N PRO A 43 4.98 7.30 10.65
CA PRO A 43 5.20 8.26 11.73
C PRO A 43 5.85 7.55 12.92
N THR A 44 6.93 8.11 13.46
CA THR A 44 7.68 7.54 14.60
C THR A 44 7.09 7.92 15.95
N THR A 45 6.16 8.87 15.99
CA THR A 45 5.52 9.37 17.22
C THR A 45 4.05 8.99 17.26
N CYS A 46 3.67 8.14 18.21
CA CYS A 46 2.27 7.99 18.58
C CYS A 46 1.84 9.19 19.44
N CYS A 47 0.75 9.84 19.05
CA CYS A 47 0.24 11.07 19.66
C CYS A 47 -0.23 10.91 21.11
N GLY A 48 -0.27 9.67 21.63
CA GLY A 48 -0.74 9.31 22.97
C GLY A 48 -2.23 9.60 23.23
N ARG A 49 -2.94 10.22 22.27
CA ARG A 49 -4.30 10.74 22.43
C ARG A 49 -5.40 9.79 21.96
N GLY A 50 -5.03 8.56 21.60
CA GLY A 50 -5.90 7.56 20.97
C GLY A 50 -5.88 7.63 19.44
N CYS A 51 -6.56 6.69 18.78
CA CYS A 51 -6.57 6.59 17.31
C CYS A 51 -7.30 7.76 16.63
N ASN A 52 -8.28 8.37 17.30
CA ASN A 52 -9.05 9.49 16.75
C ASN A 52 -8.22 10.79 16.78
N GLY A 53 -7.71 11.19 15.61
CA GLY A 53 -6.93 12.42 15.44
C GLY A 53 -5.42 12.25 15.55
N CYS A 54 -4.90 11.02 15.44
CA CYS A 54 -3.47 10.79 15.46
C CYS A 54 -2.86 10.86 14.05
N VAL A 55 -1.57 11.19 13.95
CA VAL A 55 -0.77 11.22 12.69
C VAL A 55 -0.92 9.94 11.87
N TRP A 56 -1.24 8.84 12.54
CA TRP A 56 -1.63 7.56 11.95
C TRP A 56 -2.81 7.64 10.98
N GLU A 57 -3.84 8.46 11.25
CA GLU A 57 -4.98 8.64 10.33
C GLU A 57 -4.53 9.22 8.99
N GLY A 58 -3.68 10.26 9.04
CA GLY A 58 -3.10 10.87 7.85
C GLY A 58 -2.18 9.90 7.10
N PHE A 59 -1.37 9.13 7.83
CA PHE A 59 -0.55 8.08 7.27
C PHE A 59 -1.38 6.99 6.57
N TYR A 60 -2.42 6.47 7.22
CA TYR A 60 -3.29 5.44 6.63
C TYR A 60 -4.08 5.96 5.43
N ALA A 61 -4.53 7.22 5.46
CA ALA A 61 -5.17 7.85 4.30
C ALA A 61 -4.18 7.96 3.14
N ALA A 62 -3.00 8.53 3.36
CA ALA A 62 -1.96 8.66 2.34
C ALA A 62 -1.51 7.30 1.79
N LEU A 63 -1.43 6.29 2.66
CA LEU A 63 -1.13 4.92 2.26
C LEU A 63 -2.25 4.33 1.41
N GLY A 64 -3.52 4.58 1.73
CA GLY A 64 -4.67 4.20 0.89
C GLY A 64 -4.52 4.75 -0.54
N TRP A 65 -4.33 6.05 -0.68
CA TRP A 65 -4.08 6.69 -1.99
C TRP A 65 -2.83 6.15 -2.70
N TRP A 66 -1.81 5.71 -1.97
CA TRP A 66 -0.62 5.10 -2.57
C TRP A 66 -0.90 3.71 -3.14
N LYS A 67 -1.73 2.92 -2.44
CA LYS A 67 -2.13 1.57 -2.85
C LYS A 67 -3.07 1.62 -4.06
N ASP A 68 -3.98 2.60 -4.10
CA ASP A 68 -4.91 2.77 -5.21
C ASP A 68 -4.17 3.10 -6.51
N ASP A 69 -3.24 4.05 -6.50
CA ASP A 69 -2.38 4.32 -7.68
C ASP A 69 -1.59 3.08 -8.12
N ALA A 70 -1.03 2.32 -7.17
CA ALA A 70 -0.29 1.09 -7.49
C ALA A 70 -1.18 0.06 -8.18
N ARG A 71 -2.44 -0.05 -7.76
CA ARG A 71 -3.44 -0.91 -8.38
C ARG A 71 -3.76 -0.44 -9.80
N GLU A 72 -3.92 0.86 -10.02
CA GLU A 72 -4.17 1.39 -11.36
C GLU A 72 -3.02 1.11 -12.33
N LEU A 73 -1.77 1.26 -11.88
CA LEU A 73 -0.58 0.91 -12.67
C LEU A 73 -0.56 -0.59 -13.05
N LEU A 74 -0.82 -1.47 -12.08
CA LEU A 74 -0.86 -2.92 -12.32
C LEU A 74 -2.05 -3.32 -13.20
N ALA A 75 -3.20 -2.68 -13.04
CA ALA A 75 -4.37 -2.91 -13.90
C ALA A 75 -4.11 -2.44 -15.34
N GLY A 76 -3.43 -1.30 -15.52
CA GLY A 76 -3.01 -0.81 -16.82
C GLY A 76 -2.05 -1.76 -17.54
N LEU A 77 -1.12 -2.37 -16.80
CA LEU A 77 -0.22 -3.41 -17.35
C LEU A 77 -1.01 -4.65 -17.78
N ALA A 78 -1.96 -5.12 -16.97
CA ALA A 78 -2.81 -6.26 -17.32
C ALA A 78 -3.67 -5.99 -18.57
N GLY A 79 -4.15 -4.75 -18.74
CA GLY A 79 -4.85 -4.31 -19.94
C GLY A 79 -3.96 -4.28 -21.19
N ASN A 80 -2.71 -3.82 -21.05
CA ASN A 80 -1.74 -3.82 -22.15
C ASN A 80 -1.21 -5.21 -22.52
N ALA A 81 -1.15 -6.15 -21.56
CA ALA A 81 -0.69 -7.51 -21.81
C ALA A 81 -1.73 -8.39 -22.55
N ALA A 82 -3.00 -7.94 -22.61
CA ALA A 82 -4.09 -8.64 -23.27
C ALA A 82 -4.38 -8.16 -24.71
N ALA A 83 -3.59 -7.20 -25.22
CA ALA A 83 -3.65 -6.68 -26.59
C ALA A 83 -2.52 -7.28 -27.45
#